data_AF-A0A4S2S3K1-F1
#
_entry.id   AF-A0A4S2S3K1-F1
#
_cell.length_a   1.000
_cell.length_b   1.000
_cell.length_c   1.000
_cell.angle_alpha   90.00
_cell.angle_beta   90.00
_cell.angle_gamma   90.00
#
_symmetry.space_group_name_H-M   'P 1'
#
loop_
_entity.id
_entity.type
_entity.pdbx_description
1 polymer ?
#
loop_
_entity_poly.entity_id
_entity_poly.type
_entity_poly.pdbx_seq_one_letter_code
_entity_poly.pdbx_strand_id
1 'polypeptide(L)'
;MNGPTVVIDRLSATLRPDPAEAPPAADRLRGPLRHAVGGALETALRGLALPPGHWCLARLDLTLDLDLARPDPALARDWSEAVAAAIEGTVREGRAAAPGALVHYRHDVELLADAVAGLAAGRRERLWAWRQTGILRPGDPAPEAAPGPALLAALERHPQHAAAAVLRAAEDCGLAALDRAWGQDGWQRLAALVAGRDPAAQEPAGPAPDPGTRALARALLAGSRLAALVRESRLRPAAPVSAAWAVLLLAETDPASLHRPSARPGLCGLLADGLRTLGGGPAHTGPEPALRSRDVPEAAEPAGSGEQAPALPADGPESPPGRDAPQEPPAAAPRRVDAAGTAPAPDAPAAGGPDAQGPVRVPRQEGAPAQEPAADPVGGAATGWAGLLFLLAAAAETGLPDRVLDEPALAARPLPWVLHATARALSGLAPADPAALALAGLGPGRAAGLLRAAPATPPEQAAVDALAADWARATAARLGDGQYADDPFGAVAAVARRPGRITAETGWIEAELAVADTDLAVRRAGLDLDPGWVGWLGVVVRYRYV
;
A
#
# COMPACT_ATOMS: atom_id res chain seq x y z
N MET A 1 -11.93 -16.07 -0.36
CA MET A 1 -11.53 -14.94 0.52
C MET A 1 -10.54 -15.50 1.53
N ASN A 2 -9.33 -14.96 1.58
CA ASN A 2 -8.39 -15.35 2.64
C ASN A 2 -8.96 -14.82 3.96
N GLY A 3 -9.10 -15.70 4.95
CA GLY A 3 -9.52 -15.28 6.29
C GLY A 3 -8.50 -14.30 6.89
N PRO A 4 -8.88 -13.56 7.95
CA PRO A 4 -7.93 -12.72 8.67
C PRO A 4 -6.75 -13.58 9.14
N THR A 5 -5.55 -13.18 8.74
CA THR A 5 -4.31 -13.81 9.22
C THR A 5 -4.00 -13.26 10.61
N VAL A 6 -3.99 -14.12 11.61
CA VAL A 6 -3.65 -13.75 12.98
C VAL A 6 -2.19 -14.10 13.25
N VAL A 7 -1.38 -13.09 13.58
CA VAL A 7 0.03 -13.26 13.96
C VAL A 7 0.19 -12.88 15.43
N ILE A 8 0.63 -13.84 16.24
CA ILE A 8 0.85 -13.68 17.68
C ILE A 8 2.34 -13.93 17.93
N ASP A 9 3.07 -12.87 18.27
CA ASP A 9 4.49 -12.97 18.61
C ASP A 9 4.70 -13.75 19.92
N ARG A 10 3.91 -13.39 20.94
CA ARG A 10 3.98 -14.02 22.25
C ARG A 10 2.61 -14.09 22.91
N LEU A 11 2.27 -15.28 23.39
CA LEU A 11 1.15 -15.51 24.30
C LEU A 11 1.68 -16.09 25.60
N SER A 12 1.43 -15.42 26.72
CA SER A 12 1.80 -15.90 28.05
C SER A 12 0.63 -15.78 29.00
N ALA A 13 0.44 -16.80 29.82
CA ALA A 13 -0.52 -16.79 30.93
C ALA A 13 0.21 -16.98 32.25
N THR A 14 -0.27 -16.31 33.30
CA THR A 14 0.22 -16.49 34.66
C THR A 14 -0.98 -16.78 35.55
N LEU A 15 -0.97 -17.94 36.21
CA LEU A 15 -2.02 -18.28 37.17
C LEU A 15 -1.71 -17.65 38.52
N ARG A 16 -2.70 -16.96 39.09
CA ARG A 16 -2.68 -16.47 40.46
C ARG A 16 -3.67 -17.31 41.27
N PRO A 17 -3.22 -18.37 41.97
CA PRO A 17 -4.12 -19.18 42.77
C PRO A 17 -4.64 -18.37 43.96
N ASP A 18 -5.83 -18.72 44.45
CA ASP A 18 -6.30 -18.24 45.75
C ASP A 18 -5.30 -18.73 46.82
N PRO A 19 -4.79 -17.84 47.70
CA PRO A 19 -3.88 -18.25 48.78
C PRO A 19 -4.47 -19.32 49.71
N ALA A 20 -5.79 -19.52 49.74
CA ALA A 20 -6.45 -20.56 50.53
C ALA A 20 -6.43 -21.95 49.87
N GLU A 21 -6.14 -22.03 48.57
CA GLU A 21 -6.15 -23.28 47.81
C GLU A 21 -4.72 -23.83 47.57
N ALA A 22 -4.59 -25.15 47.45
CA ALA A 22 -3.33 -25.75 47.06
C ALA A 22 -2.97 -25.31 45.62
N PRO A 23 -1.74 -24.85 45.36
CA PRO A 23 -1.36 -24.36 44.05
C PRO A 23 -1.48 -25.50 43.03
N PRO A 24 -2.18 -25.29 41.91
CA PRO A 24 -2.30 -26.32 40.89
C PRO A 24 -0.96 -26.53 40.20
N ALA A 25 -0.83 -27.67 39.51
CA ALA A 25 0.39 -28.01 38.78
C ALA A 25 0.74 -26.90 37.77
N ALA A 26 2.02 -26.50 37.74
CA ALA A 26 2.53 -25.44 36.86
C ALA A 26 2.22 -25.68 35.37
N ASP A 27 2.03 -26.93 34.97
CA ASP A 27 1.77 -27.33 33.58
C ASP A 27 0.29 -27.28 33.19
N ARG A 28 -0.64 -27.00 34.13
CA ARG A 28 -2.08 -27.01 33.89
C ARG A 28 -2.52 -26.08 32.75
N LEU A 29 -1.83 -24.96 32.54
CA LEU A 29 -2.16 -23.99 31.48
C LEU A 29 -1.62 -24.37 30.10
N ARG A 30 -0.68 -25.32 29.99
CA ARG A 30 -0.03 -25.66 28.70
C ARG A 30 -1.01 -26.28 27.70
N GLY A 31 -1.98 -27.04 28.16
CA GLY A 31 -3.01 -27.65 27.32
C GLY A 31 -3.95 -26.60 26.71
N PRO A 32 -4.65 -25.80 27.53
CA PRO A 32 -5.52 -24.73 27.04
C PRO A 32 -4.80 -23.71 26.14
N LEU A 33 -3.58 -23.29 26.47
CA LEU A 33 -2.79 -22.39 25.62
C LEU A 33 -2.51 -22.98 24.24
N ARG A 34 -2.15 -24.28 24.16
CA ARG A 34 -1.93 -24.96 22.88
C ARG A 34 -3.21 -25.04 22.06
N HIS A 35 -4.35 -25.30 22.68
CA HIS A 35 -5.65 -25.31 21.98
C HIS A 35 -6.07 -23.90 21.51
N ALA A 36 -5.81 -22.86 22.31
CA ALA A 36 -6.11 -21.49 21.95
C ALA A 36 -5.31 -21.07 20.69
N VAL A 37 -4.00 -21.32 20.69
CA VAL A 37 -3.11 -21.06 19.54
C VAL A 37 -3.40 -22.00 18.36
N GLY A 38 -3.89 -23.21 18.63
CA GLY A 38 -4.22 -24.23 17.63
C GLY A 38 -5.49 -23.97 16.81
N GLY A 39 -6.15 -22.82 16.98
CA GLY A 39 -7.23 -22.35 16.09
C GLY A 39 -8.47 -21.79 16.79
N ALA A 40 -8.64 -21.99 18.10
CA ALA A 40 -9.80 -21.44 18.81
C ALA A 40 -9.78 -19.89 18.80
N LEU A 41 -8.60 -19.29 19.00
CA LEU A 41 -8.44 -17.83 18.97
C LEU A 41 -8.66 -17.26 17.57
N GLU A 42 -8.10 -17.91 16.54
CA GLU A 42 -8.34 -17.51 15.16
C GLU A 42 -9.84 -17.55 14.80
N THR A 43 -10.55 -18.60 15.27
CA THR A 43 -12.00 -18.73 15.07
C THR A 43 -12.79 -17.62 15.77
N ALA A 44 -12.44 -17.30 17.02
CA ALA A 44 -13.08 -16.20 17.75
C ALA A 44 -12.83 -14.84 17.08
N LEU A 45 -11.59 -14.58 16.63
CA LEU A 45 -11.22 -13.35 15.94
C LEU A 45 -11.91 -13.19 14.57
N ARG A 46 -12.15 -14.29 13.84
CA ARG A 46 -12.96 -14.28 12.61
C ARG A 46 -14.41 -13.86 12.84
N GLY A 47 -14.92 -14.01 14.06
CA GLY A 47 -16.27 -13.57 14.44
C GLY A 47 -16.37 -12.06 14.67
N LEU A 48 -15.25 -11.33 14.77
CA LEU A 48 -15.26 -9.90 15.02
C LEU A 48 -15.57 -9.12 13.75
N ALA A 49 -16.50 -8.16 13.86
CA ALA A 49 -16.79 -7.20 12.79
C ALA A 49 -15.82 -6.01 12.82
N LEU A 50 -14.53 -6.28 12.58
CA LEU A 50 -13.52 -5.22 12.49
C LEU A 50 -13.48 -4.60 11.09
N PRO A 51 -13.22 -3.29 10.97
CA PRO A 51 -12.89 -2.69 9.68
C PRO A 51 -11.73 -3.42 9.01
N PRO A 52 -11.71 -3.52 7.67
CA PRO A 52 -10.62 -4.17 6.95
C PRO A 52 -9.28 -3.47 7.18
N GLY A 53 -8.19 -4.21 7.00
CA GLY A 53 -6.83 -3.70 7.09
C GLY A 53 -5.98 -4.49 8.08
N HIS A 54 -4.86 -3.89 8.48
CA HIS A 54 -3.91 -4.43 9.44
C HIS A 54 -4.15 -3.83 10.81
N TRP A 55 -4.55 -4.65 11.77
CA TRP A 55 -4.66 -4.27 13.17
C TRP A 55 -3.45 -4.80 13.92
N CYS A 56 -2.67 -3.91 14.50
CA CYS A 56 -1.50 -4.23 15.32
C CYS A 56 -1.77 -3.81 16.75
N LEU A 57 -1.59 -4.75 17.68
CA LEU A 57 -1.77 -4.53 19.10
C LEU A 57 -0.47 -4.93 19.82
N ALA A 58 0.21 -3.95 20.41
CA ALA A 58 1.50 -4.14 21.05
C ALA A 58 1.41 -5.07 22.26
N ARG A 59 0.35 -4.88 23.05
CA ARG A 59 0.12 -5.59 24.30
C ARG A 59 -1.35 -5.57 24.66
N LEU A 60 -1.84 -6.72 25.13
CA LEU A 60 -3.17 -6.88 25.72
C LEU A 60 -3.01 -7.62 27.03
N ASP A 61 -3.32 -6.95 28.14
CA ASP A 61 -3.33 -7.57 29.46
C ASP A 61 -4.76 -7.88 29.87
N LEU A 62 -5.06 -9.17 30.11
CA LEU A 62 -6.38 -9.63 30.53
C LEU A 62 -6.28 -10.38 31.84
N THR A 63 -7.28 -10.17 32.70
CA THR A 63 -7.51 -11.00 33.88
C THR A 63 -8.79 -11.78 33.64
N LEU A 64 -8.70 -13.11 33.67
CA LEU A 64 -9.82 -14.02 33.41
C LEU A 64 -10.00 -14.91 34.62
N ASP A 65 -11.25 -15.13 35.02
CA ASP A 65 -11.59 -16.14 36.02
C ASP A 65 -11.47 -17.52 35.38
N LEU A 66 -10.83 -18.46 36.08
CA LEU A 66 -10.45 -19.76 35.54
C LEU A 66 -11.09 -20.90 36.34
N ASP A 67 -12.00 -21.64 35.70
CA ASP A 67 -12.46 -22.92 36.22
C ASP A 67 -11.54 -24.05 35.73
N LEU A 68 -10.52 -24.37 36.53
CA LEU A 68 -9.53 -25.40 36.19
C LEU A 68 -10.12 -26.82 36.09
N ALA A 69 -11.37 -27.04 36.53
CA ALA A 69 -12.05 -28.33 36.37
C ALA A 69 -12.56 -28.54 34.93
N ARG A 70 -12.69 -27.49 34.12
CA ARG A 70 -13.16 -27.61 32.74
C ARG A 70 -12.12 -28.29 31.83
N PRO A 71 -12.57 -29.06 30.81
CA PRO A 71 -11.67 -29.63 29.80
C PRO A 71 -10.90 -28.55 29.03
N ASP A 72 -9.67 -28.86 28.62
CA ASP A 72 -8.78 -27.90 27.95
C ASP A 72 -9.39 -27.22 26.70
N PRO A 73 -10.12 -27.92 25.81
CA PRO A 73 -10.74 -27.27 24.65
C PRO A 73 -11.82 -26.26 25.05
N ALA A 74 -12.54 -26.51 26.15
CA ALA A 74 -13.56 -25.59 26.64
C ALA A 74 -12.92 -24.32 27.21
N LEU A 75 -11.88 -24.47 28.05
CA LEU A 75 -11.10 -23.34 28.56
C LEU A 75 -10.46 -22.53 27.44
N ALA A 76 -9.87 -23.20 26.44
CA ALA A 76 -9.26 -22.53 25.31
C ALA A 76 -10.26 -21.69 24.51
N ARG A 77 -11.50 -22.18 24.34
CA ARG A 77 -12.58 -21.42 23.68
C ARG A 77 -12.98 -20.21 24.51
N ASP A 78 -13.26 -20.38 25.81
CA ASP A 78 -13.66 -19.25 26.66
C ASP A 78 -12.58 -18.16 26.68
N TRP A 79 -11.31 -18.55 26.77
CA TRP A 79 -10.19 -17.60 26.72
C TRP A 79 -10.11 -16.89 25.38
N SER A 80 -10.30 -17.63 24.29
CA SER A 80 -10.27 -17.09 22.95
C SER A 80 -11.39 -16.06 22.73
N GLU A 81 -12.59 -16.35 23.23
CA GLU A 81 -13.73 -15.43 23.21
C GLU A 81 -13.47 -14.19 24.06
N ALA A 82 -12.90 -14.35 25.26
CA ALA A 82 -12.56 -13.22 26.12
C ALA A 82 -11.45 -12.33 25.52
N VAL A 83 -10.43 -12.93 24.88
CA VAL A 83 -9.39 -12.21 24.15
C VAL A 83 -10.00 -11.45 22.96
N ALA A 84 -10.86 -12.10 22.16
CA ALA A 84 -11.51 -11.47 21.03
C ALA A 84 -12.41 -10.29 21.47
N ALA A 85 -13.21 -10.46 22.52
CA ALA A 85 -14.04 -9.41 23.08
C ALA A 85 -13.22 -8.22 23.61
N ALA A 86 -12.08 -8.49 24.25
CA ALA A 86 -11.20 -7.43 24.73
C ALA A 86 -10.49 -6.67 23.59
N ILE A 87 -10.10 -7.38 22.52
CA ILE A 87 -9.58 -6.75 21.29
C ILE A 87 -10.66 -5.87 20.67
N GLU A 88 -11.88 -6.38 20.52
CA GLU A 88 -13.01 -5.60 19.99
C GLU A 88 -13.31 -4.35 20.82
N GLY A 89 -13.30 -4.49 22.16
CA GLY A 89 -13.41 -3.36 23.09
C GLY A 89 -12.31 -2.33 22.87
N THR A 90 -11.05 -2.77 22.83
CA THR A 90 -9.88 -1.91 22.57
C THR A 90 -9.98 -1.20 21.22
N VAL A 91 -10.46 -1.88 20.18
CA VAL A 91 -10.65 -1.29 18.84
C VAL A 91 -11.78 -0.26 18.84
N ARG A 92 -12.92 -0.57 19.49
CA ARG A 92 -14.09 0.30 19.56
C ARG A 92 -13.84 1.56 20.38
N GLU A 93 -13.13 1.42 21.49
CA GLU A 93 -12.69 2.55 22.33
C GLU A 93 -11.54 3.34 21.66
N GLY A 94 -10.85 2.70 20.72
CA GLY A 94 -9.85 3.31 19.86
C GLY A 94 -8.58 3.74 20.60
N ARG A 95 -7.92 4.77 20.06
CA ARG A 95 -6.65 5.27 20.61
C ARG A 95 -6.79 5.90 22.01
N ALA A 96 -7.99 6.28 22.43
CA ALA A 96 -8.23 6.89 23.74
C ALA A 96 -7.97 5.91 24.89
N ALA A 97 -8.34 4.63 24.72
CA ALA A 97 -8.11 3.60 25.74
C ALA A 97 -6.67 3.09 25.78
N ALA A 98 -5.98 3.10 24.64
CA ALA A 98 -4.67 2.47 24.49
C ALA A 98 -3.70 3.28 23.59
N PRO A 99 -3.32 4.50 24.01
CA PRO A 99 -2.49 5.38 23.19
C PRO A 99 -1.13 4.73 22.88
N GLY A 100 -0.86 4.50 21.60
CA GLY A 100 0.38 3.90 21.11
C GLY A 100 0.44 2.37 21.17
N ALA A 101 -0.53 1.70 21.80
CA ALA A 101 -0.59 0.23 21.84
C ALA A 101 -1.43 -0.35 20.69
N LEU A 102 -2.39 0.39 20.14
CA LEU A 102 -3.19 -0.01 18.98
C LEU A 102 -2.84 0.83 17.74
N VAL A 103 -2.54 0.16 16.63
CA VAL A 103 -2.37 0.78 15.31
C VAL A 103 -3.23 0.06 14.29
N HIS A 104 -3.90 0.83 13.44
CA HIS A 104 -4.67 0.33 12.30
C HIS A 104 -4.09 0.93 11.04
N TYR A 105 -3.81 0.10 10.05
CA TYR A 105 -3.48 0.52 8.69
C TYR A 105 -4.56 -0.03 7.76
N ARG A 106 -5.26 0.84 7.03
CA ARG A 106 -6.39 0.41 6.20
C ARG A 106 -5.95 -0.48 5.03
N HIS A 107 -4.73 -0.25 4.53
CA HIS A 107 -4.14 -0.98 3.42
C HIS A 107 -2.61 -0.88 3.43
N ASP A 108 -1.94 -1.66 2.57
CA ASP A 108 -0.48 -1.79 2.53
C ASP A 108 0.25 -0.48 2.22
N VAL A 109 -0.34 0.41 1.39
CA VAL A 109 0.26 1.72 1.09
C VAL A 109 0.38 2.59 2.35
N GLU A 110 -0.60 2.52 3.26
CA GLU A 110 -0.59 3.30 4.51
C GLU A 110 0.45 2.74 5.48
N LEU A 111 0.53 1.41 5.59
CA LEU A 111 1.55 0.71 6.37
C LEU A 111 2.97 1.03 5.89
N LEU A 112 3.21 0.96 4.57
CA LEU A 112 4.51 1.32 3.98
C LEU A 112 4.84 2.79 4.17
N ALA A 113 3.86 3.69 3.96
CA ALA A 113 4.07 5.12 4.15
C ALA A 113 4.47 5.44 5.60
N ASP A 114 3.78 4.86 6.58
CA ASP A 114 4.10 5.04 8.00
C ASP A 114 5.50 4.52 8.34
N ALA A 115 5.87 3.33 7.84
CA ALA A 115 7.21 2.77 8.02
C ALA A 115 8.30 3.65 7.39
N VAL A 116 8.09 4.12 6.15
CA VAL A 116 9.00 5.03 5.44
C VAL A 116 9.15 6.35 6.19
N ALA A 117 8.04 6.98 6.55
CA ALA A 117 8.03 8.26 7.25
C ALA A 117 8.70 8.13 8.64
N GLY A 118 8.36 7.08 9.38
CA GLY A 118 8.88 6.83 10.72
C GLY A 118 10.39 6.60 10.71
N LEU A 119 10.88 5.65 9.93
CA LEU A 119 12.32 5.35 9.87
C LEU A 119 13.14 6.51 9.32
N ALA A 120 12.68 7.22 8.28
CA ALA A 120 13.38 8.38 7.74
C ALA A 120 13.44 9.55 8.74
N ALA A 121 12.41 9.70 9.57
CA ALA A 121 12.38 10.68 10.66
C ALA A 121 13.11 10.20 11.94
N GLY A 122 13.63 8.97 11.97
CA GLY A 122 14.23 8.37 13.18
C GLY A 122 13.25 7.99 14.28
N ARG A 123 11.94 7.97 13.98
CA ARG A 123 10.85 7.56 14.87
C ARG A 123 10.75 6.04 14.92
N ARG A 124 10.80 5.46 16.12
CA ARG A 124 10.89 4.01 16.33
C ARG A 124 9.74 3.44 17.16
N GLU A 125 8.80 4.27 17.55
CA GLU A 125 7.70 3.92 18.46
C GLU A 125 6.77 2.86 17.84
N ARG A 126 6.71 2.78 16.51
CA ARG A 126 5.89 1.82 15.74
C ARG A 126 6.69 0.68 15.12
N LEU A 127 7.98 0.54 15.47
CA LEU A 127 8.83 -0.52 14.92
C LEU A 127 8.28 -1.93 15.19
N TRP A 128 7.66 -2.12 16.36
CA TRP A 128 7.00 -3.37 16.72
C TRP A 128 5.83 -3.70 15.77
N ALA A 129 5.04 -2.71 15.37
CA ALA A 129 3.90 -2.90 14.48
C ALA A 129 4.36 -3.28 13.06
N TRP A 130 5.38 -2.59 12.55
CA TRP A 130 5.98 -2.91 11.26
C TRP A 130 6.59 -4.32 11.22
N ARG A 131 7.21 -4.77 12.32
CA ARG A 131 7.67 -6.16 12.45
C ARG A 131 6.51 -7.16 12.51
N GLN A 132 5.45 -6.83 13.26
CA GLN A 132 4.27 -7.71 13.40
C GLN A 132 3.53 -7.91 12.08
N THR A 133 3.43 -6.87 11.24
CA THR A 133 2.87 -6.98 9.88
C THR A 133 3.78 -7.72 8.90
N GLY A 134 5.04 -8.00 9.27
CA GLY A 134 6.02 -8.65 8.42
C GLY A 134 6.61 -7.75 7.33
N ILE A 135 6.37 -6.44 7.39
CA ILE A 135 6.95 -5.51 6.42
C ILE A 135 8.44 -5.30 6.64
N LEU A 136 8.88 -5.41 7.90
CA LEU A 136 10.28 -5.58 8.28
C LEU A 136 10.47 -7.03 8.73
N ARG A 137 11.32 -7.78 8.03
CA ARG A 137 11.52 -9.22 8.24
C ARG A 137 12.84 -9.48 8.97
N PRO A 138 12.94 -10.60 9.70
CA PRO A 138 14.22 -11.11 10.17
C PRO A 138 15.20 -11.26 8.98
N GLY A 139 16.42 -10.72 9.13
CA GLY A 139 17.44 -10.72 8.08
C GLY A 139 17.53 -9.43 7.26
N ASP A 140 16.55 -8.54 7.35
CA ASP A 140 16.69 -7.19 6.80
C ASP A 140 17.81 -6.42 7.53
N PRO A 141 18.43 -5.41 6.87
CA PRO A 141 19.31 -4.47 7.54
C PRO A 141 18.65 -3.90 8.80
N ALA A 142 19.41 -3.81 9.90
CA ALA A 142 18.87 -3.29 11.15
C ALA A 142 18.39 -1.83 10.95
N PRO A 143 17.09 -1.55 11.08
CA PRO A 143 16.53 -0.23 10.77
C PRO A 143 17.13 0.90 11.62
N GLU A 144 17.67 0.57 12.80
CA GLU A 144 18.32 1.49 13.70
C GLU A 144 19.73 1.90 13.25
N ALA A 145 20.43 1.00 12.54
CA ALA A 145 21.80 1.21 12.06
C ALA A 145 21.86 1.64 10.60
N ALA A 146 20.93 1.15 9.77
CA ALA A 146 20.90 1.36 8.33
C ALA A 146 19.45 1.57 7.84
N PRO A 147 18.81 2.72 8.17
CA PRO A 147 17.41 2.97 7.83
C PRO A 147 17.16 2.96 6.32
N GLY A 148 18.02 3.57 5.50
CA GLY A 148 17.88 3.57 4.04
C GLY A 148 17.81 2.16 3.43
N PRO A 149 18.80 1.28 3.69
CA PRO A 149 18.74 -0.12 3.24
C PRO A 149 17.53 -0.91 3.76
N ALA A 150 17.12 -0.71 5.03
CA ALA A 150 15.92 -1.36 5.57
C ALA A 150 14.64 -0.91 4.85
N LEU A 151 14.54 0.39 4.54
CA LEU A 151 13.43 0.96 3.77
C LEU A 151 13.36 0.42 2.35
N LEU A 152 14.49 0.33 1.66
CA LEU A 152 14.53 -0.24 0.31
C LEU A 152 14.11 -1.71 0.32
N ALA A 153 14.59 -2.52 1.28
CA ALA A 153 14.18 -3.92 1.41
C ALA A 153 12.66 -4.07 1.61
N ALA A 154 12.05 -3.19 2.41
CA ALA A 154 10.60 -3.16 2.60
C ALA A 154 9.85 -2.81 1.30
N LEU A 155 10.31 -1.79 0.57
CA LEU A 155 9.69 -1.35 -0.69
C LEU A 155 9.89 -2.38 -1.81
N GLU A 156 11.03 -3.06 -1.88
CA GLU A 156 11.35 -4.10 -2.88
C GLU A 156 10.40 -5.30 -2.81
N ARG A 157 9.82 -5.57 -1.64
CA ARG A 157 8.79 -6.62 -1.47
C ARG A 157 7.41 -6.19 -1.97
N HIS A 158 7.19 -4.89 -2.13
CA HIS A 158 5.92 -4.29 -2.53
C HIS A 158 6.14 -3.20 -3.59
N PRO A 159 6.79 -3.52 -4.73
CA PRO A 159 7.17 -2.54 -5.75
C PRO A 159 5.98 -1.71 -6.24
N GLN A 160 4.81 -2.34 -6.36
CA GLN A 160 3.58 -1.68 -6.78
C GLN A 160 3.11 -0.57 -5.83
N HIS A 161 3.51 -0.58 -4.56
CA HIS A 161 3.11 0.44 -3.59
C HIS A 161 4.20 1.49 -3.36
N ALA A 162 5.40 1.27 -3.90
CA ALA A 162 6.58 2.03 -3.52
C ALA A 162 6.43 3.54 -3.79
N ALA A 163 6.02 3.93 -5.00
CA ALA A 163 5.85 5.35 -5.34
C ALA A 163 4.83 6.03 -4.41
N ALA A 164 3.65 5.44 -4.26
CA ALA A 164 2.58 5.99 -3.43
C ALA A 164 2.96 6.08 -1.95
N ALA A 165 3.62 5.05 -1.41
CA ALA A 165 4.09 5.04 -0.03
C ALA A 165 5.11 6.15 0.23
N VAL A 166 6.07 6.33 -0.69
CA VAL A 166 7.11 7.37 -0.55
C VAL A 166 6.52 8.78 -0.67
N LEU A 167 5.57 8.98 -1.58
CA LEU A 167 4.88 10.27 -1.73
C LEU A 167 4.13 10.65 -0.45
N ARG A 168 3.36 9.73 0.13
CA ARG A 168 2.67 9.95 1.41
C ARG A 168 3.65 10.19 2.55
N ALA A 169 4.71 9.38 2.62
CA ALA A 169 5.75 9.57 3.63
C ALA A 169 6.44 10.93 3.52
N ALA A 170 6.64 11.44 2.30
CA ALA A 170 7.21 12.76 2.06
C ALA A 170 6.30 13.89 2.56
N GLU A 171 4.97 13.71 2.54
CA GLU A 171 4.02 14.65 3.14
C GLU A 171 4.13 14.64 4.67
N ASP A 172 4.32 13.45 5.26
CA ASP A 172 4.34 13.27 6.72
C ASP A 172 5.67 13.65 7.39
N CYS A 173 6.82 13.36 6.76
CA CYS A 173 8.15 13.62 7.34
C CYS A 173 9.00 14.64 6.56
N GLY A 174 8.54 15.07 5.39
CA GLY A 174 9.26 15.99 4.51
C GLY A 174 10.37 15.33 3.69
N LEU A 175 10.62 15.87 2.50
CA LEU A 175 11.66 15.35 1.58
C LEU A 175 13.07 15.35 2.17
N ALA A 176 13.40 16.29 3.06
CA ALA A 176 14.73 16.37 3.66
C ALA A 176 15.03 15.18 4.58
N ALA A 177 14.02 14.61 5.25
CA ALA A 177 14.20 13.41 6.06
C ALA A 177 14.47 12.20 5.16
N LEU A 178 13.70 12.04 4.09
CA LEU A 178 13.90 10.99 3.09
C LEU A 178 15.26 11.08 2.41
N ASP A 179 15.68 12.29 2.03
CA ASP A 179 16.97 12.54 1.38
C ASP A 179 18.16 12.14 2.27
N ARG A 180 18.10 12.48 3.57
CA ARG A 180 19.12 12.04 4.54
C ARG A 180 19.12 10.52 4.74
N ALA A 181 17.95 9.88 4.72
CA ALA A 181 17.84 8.45 4.97
C ALA A 181 18.36 7.60 3.81
N TRP A 182 18.12 8.02 2.57
CA TRP A 182 18.50 7.27 1.37
C TRP A 182 19.81 7.70 0.73
N GLY A 183 20.15 8.99 0.81
CA GLY A 183 21.21 9.57 0.00
C GLY A 183 20.97 9.37 -1.50
N GLN A 184 22.01 9.61 -2.31
CA GLN A 184 21.92 9.51 -3.77
C GLN A 184 21.58 8.08 -4.23
N ASP A 185 22.31 7.08 -3.73
CA ASP A 185 22.19 5.69 -4.18
C ASP A 185 20.80 5.11 -3.86
N GLY A 186 20.24 5.45 -2.70
CA GLY A 186 18.91 4.98 -2.32
C GLY A 186 17.80 5.56 -3.20
N TRP A 187 17.91 6.84 -3.59
CA TRP A 187 16.98 7.44 -4.56
C TRP A 187 17.07 6.78 -5.94
N GLN A 188 18.28 6.48 -6.42
CA GLN A 188 18.46 5.81 -7.71
C GLN A 188 17.88 4.39 -7.70
N ARG A 189 18.11 3.63 -6.63
CA ARG A 189 17.50 2.29 -6.45
C ARG A 189 15.98 2.34 -6.37
N LEU A 190 15.43 3.32 -5.64
CA LEU A 190 13.98 3.52 -5.58
C LEU A 190 13.39 3.84 -6.96
N ALA A 191 14.05 4.72 -7.72
CA ALA A 191 13.60 5.04 -9.08
C ALA A 191 13.65 3.81 -9.99
N ALA A 192 14.68 2.97 -9.86
CA ALA A 192 14.76 1.71 -10.59
C ALA A 192 13.63 0.73 -10.22
N LEU A 193 13.34 0.63 -8.92
CA LEU A 193 12.25 -0.18 -8.41
C LEU A 193 10.89 0.26 -8.97
N VAL A 194 10.62 1.57 -8.94
CA VAL A 194 9.35 2.15 -9.41
C VAL A 194 9.22 2.07 -10.94
N ALA A 195 10.31 2.28 -11.67
CA ALA A 195 10.31 2.16 -13.13
C ALA A 195 10.28 0.70 -13.62
N GLY A 196 10.57 -0.27 -12.74
CA GLY A 196 10.75 -1.68 -13.12
C GLY A 196 11.97 -1.93 -14.01
N ARG A 197 12.90 -0.96 -14.08
CA ARG A 197 14.11 -0.99 -14.92
C ARG A 197 15.14 0.00 -14.39
N ASP A 198 16.41 -0.21 -14.69
CA ASP A 198 17.46 0.74 -14.30
C ASP A 198 17.29 2.08 -15.05
N PRO A 199 17.04 3.21 -14.36
CA PRO A 199 16.91 4.52 -14.98
C PRO A 199 18.25 5.03 -15.51
N ALA A 200 19.38 4.50 -15.01
CA ALA A 200 20.72 4.84 -15.48
C ALA A 200 21.06 4.17 -16.81
N ALA A 201 20.34 3.11 -17.20
CA ALA A 201 20.38 2.55 -18.56
C ALA A 201 19.65 3.48 -19.56
N GLN A 202 19.89 4.78 -19.44
CA GLN A 202 19.26 5.85 -20.20
C GLN A 202 19.22 5.50 -21.68
N GLU A 203 18.05 5.76 -22.27
CA GLU A 203 17.95 5.80 -23.72
C GLU A 203 19.00 6.78 -24.25
N PRO A 204 19.75 6.40 -25.31
CA PRO A 204 20.71 7.29 -25.95
C PRO A 204 20.03 8.61 -26.28
N ALA A 205 20.78 9.72 -26.24
CA ALA A 205 20.30 11.08 -26.47
C ALA A 205 19.28 11.12 -27.62
N GLY A 206 17.99 11.11 -27.25
CA GLY A 206 16.90 11.04 -28.19
C GLY A 206 16.76 12.34 -28.98
N PRO A 207 15.85 12.38 -29.98
CA PRO A 207 15.49 13.62 -30.62
C PRO A 207 15.02 14.65 -29.58
N ALA A 208 15.24 15.93 -29.87
CA ALA A 208 14.80 17.00 -28.99
C ALA A 208 13.29 16.87 -28.70
N PRO A 209 12.85 17.02 -27.44
CA PRO A 209 11.44 16.81 -27.08
C PRO A 209 10.56 17.79 -27.84
N ASP A 210 9.46 17.27 -28.41
CA ASP A 210 8.51 18.05 -29.18
C ASP A 210 7.73 19.06 -28.28
N PRO A 211 7.04 20.05 -28.88
CA PRO A 211 6.27 21.04 -28.11
C PRO A 211 5.16 20.45 -27.21
N GLY A 212 4.53 19.35 -27.63
CA GLY A 212 3.51 18.63 -26.85
C GLY A 212 4.09 17.99 -25.60
N THR A 213 5.23 17.30 -25.73
CA THR A 213 5.96 16.72 -24.59
C THR A 213 6.38 17.80 -23.58
N ARG A 214 6.80 18.99 -24.03
CA ARG A 214 7.09 20.14 -23.13
C ARG A 214 5.84 20.69 -22.45
N ALA A 215 4.71 20.75 -23.16
CA ALA A 215 3.44 21.18 -22.59
C ALA A 215 2.96 20.20 -21.52
N LEU A 216 3.05 18.90 -21.80
CA LEU A 216 2.76 17.83 -20.84
C LEU A 216 3.64 17.94 -19.59
N ALA A 217 4.97 18.06 -19.75
CA ALA A 217 5.88 18.21 -18.62
C ALA A 217 5.49 19.38 -17.68
N ARG A 218 5.09 20.53 -18.25
CA ARG A 218 4.61 21.67 -17.46
C ARG A 218 3.30 21.36 -16.74
N ALA A 219 2.36 20.68 -17.39
CA ALA A 219 1.09 20.30 -16.79
C ALA A 219 1.30 19.32 -15.61
N LEU A 220 2.17 18.32 -15.78
CA LEU A 220 2.51 17.36 -14.72
C LEU A 220 3.19 18.03 -13.53
N LEU A 221 4.18 18.91 -13.77
CA LEU A 221 4.83 19.69 -12.70
C LEU A 221 3.84 20.60 -11.94
N ALA A 222 2.86 21.18 -12.63
CA ALA A 222 1.86 22.04 -12.00
C ALA A 222 0.85 21.25 -11.15
N GLY A 223 0.54 20.01 -11.54
CA GLY A 223 -0.39 19.12 -10.84
C GLY A 223 0.24 18.20 -9.80
N SER A 224 1.57 18.10 -9.75
CA SER A 224 2.28 17.18 -8.86
C SER A 224 2.39 17.69 -7.43
N ARG A 225 2.07 16.81 -6.49
CA ARG A 225 2.30 17.02 -5.06
C ARG A 225 3.79 16.94 -4.73
N LEU A 226 4.54 16.04 -5.36
CA LEU A 226 6.00 15.98 -5.20
C LEU A 226 6.66 17.30 -5.60
N ALA A 227 6.27 17.90 -6.73
CA ALA A 227 6.78 19.20 -7.16
C ALA A 227 6.48 20.32 -6.14
N ALA A 228 5.32 20.28 -5.48
CA ALA A 228 5.00 21.19 -4.39
C ALA A 228 5.90 20.97 -3.16
N LEU A 229 6.10 19.72 -2.74
CA LEU A 229 7.00 19.37 -1.63
C LEU A 229 8.46 19.77 -1.92
N VAL A 230 8.93 19.60 -3.16
CA VAL A 230 10.28 20.04 -3.58
C VAL A 230 10.42 21.54 -3.40
N ARG A 231 9.44 22.33 -3.85
CA ARG A 231 9.41 23.79 -3.68
C ARG A 231 9.42 24.21 -2.21
N GLU A 232 8.68 23.50 -1.36
CA GLU A 232 8.59 23.76 0.08
C GLU A 232 9.90 23.40 0.82
N SER A 233 10.55 22.31 0.39
CA SER A 233 11.76 21.78 1.04
C SER A 233 13.02 22.66 0.85
N ARG A 234 13.07 23.44 -0.24
CA ARG A 234 14.25 24.22 -0.67
C ARG A 234 15.52 23.38 -0.84
N LEU A 235 15.39 22.06 -1.04
CA LEU A 235 16.51 21.17 -1.31
C LEU A 235 17.10 21.46 -2.69
N ARG A 236 18.42 21.34 -2.80
CA ARG A 236 19.17 21.39 -4.06
C ARG A 236 19.70 19.99 -4.38
N PRO A 237 18.86 19.08 -4.87
CA PRO A 237 19.27 17.70 -5.14
C PRO A 237 20.35 17.67 -6.22
N ALA A 238 21.26 16.70 -6.11
CA ALA A 238 22.15 16.34 -7.20
C ALA A 238 21.34 15.91 -8.44
N ALA A 239 21.97 15.96 -9.62
CA ALA A 239 21.30 15.57 -10.87
C ALA A 239 20.69 14.15 -10.83
N PRO A 240 21.36 13.12 -10.28
CA PRO A 240 20.78 11.77 -10.18
C PRO A 240 19.55 11.70 -9.27
N VAL A 241 19.53 12.45 -8.16
CA VAL A 241 18.37 12.54 -7.26
C VAL A 241 17.19 13.23 -7.95
N SER A 242 17.45 14.28 -8.73
CA SER A 242 16.40 14.95 -9.52
C SER A 242 15.78 14.04 -10.57
N ALA A 243 16.59 13.19 -11.21
CA ALA A 243 16.10 12.18 -12.15
C ALA A 243 15.24 11.13 -11.43
N ALA A 244 15.64 10.68 -10.24
CA ALA A 244 14.84 9.79 -9.42
C ALA A 244 13.49 10.41 -9.00
N TRP A 245 13.48 11.68 -8.61
CA TRP A 245 12.24 12.40 -8.31
C TRP A 245 11.34 12.58 -9.54
N ALA A 246 11.91 12.75 -10.74
CA ALA A 246 11.12 12.81 -11.97
C ALA A 246 10.39 11.48 -12.25
N VAL A 247 11.01 10.33 -11.97
CA VAL A 247 10.36 9.01 -12.04
C VAL A 247 9.19 8.92 -11.07
N LEU A 248 9.38 9.34 -9.81
CA LEU A 248 8.31 9.36 -8.82
C LEU A 248 7.18 10.31 -9.21
N LEU A 249 7.50 11.46 -9.81
CA LEU A 249 6.51 12.41 -10.31
C LEU A 249 5.68 11.78 -11.44
N LEU A 250 6.30 11.06 -12.37
CA LEU A 250 5.57 10.30 -13.40
C LEU A 250 4.68 9.23 -12.77
N ALA A 251 5.19 8.44 -11.83
CA ALA A 251 4.39 7.47 -11.08
C ALA A 251 3.25 8.11 -10.26
N GLU A 252 3.36 9.39 -9.91
CA GLU A 252 2.32 10.15 -9.20
C GLU A 252 1.22 10.68 -10.13
N THR A 253 1.60 11.13 -11.33
CA THR A 253 0.75 12.00 -12.18
C THR A 253 0.40 11.40 -13.54
N ASP A 254 1.25 10.53 -14.08
CA ASP A 254 1.04 9.85 -15.37
C ASP A 254 1.81 8.51 -15.44
N PRO A 255 1.34 7.47 -14.74
CA PRO A 255 2.06 6.19 -14.63
C PRO A 255 2.17 5.43 -15.96
N ALA A 256 1.25 5.65 -16.89
CA ALA A 256 1.35 5.06 -18.24
C ALA A 256 2.61 5.54 -18.99
N SER A 257 2.95 6.82 -18.88
CA SER A 257 4.19 7.37 -19.47
C SER A 257 5.46 6.73 -18.88
N LEU A 258 5.40 6.23 -17.64
CA LEU A 258 6.52 5.49 -17.03
C LEU A 258 6.70 4.10 -17.65
N HIS A 259 5.60 3.43 -17.98
CA HIS A 259 5.60 2.10 -18.62
C HIS A 259 5.96 2.16 -20.11
N ARG A 260 5.71 3.30 -20.79
CA ARG A 260 6.05 3.53 -22.20
C ARG A 260 6.90 4.80 -22.40
N PRO A 261 8.15 4.79 -21.94
CA PRO A 261 9.04 5.94 -22.08
C PRO A 261 9.23 6.40 -23.54
N SER A 262 9.23 5.46 -24.48
CA SER A 262 9.42 5.72 -25.91
C SER A 262 8.27 6.50 -26.55
N ALA A 263 7.08 6.52 -25.94
CA ALA A 263 5.96 7.32 -26.41
C ALA A 263 6.16 8.83 -26.14
N ARG A 264 7.02 9.18 -25.17
CA ARG A 264 7.29 10.56 -24.74
C ARG A 264 8.80 10.79 -24.53
N PRO A 265 9.60 10.72 -25.61
CA PRO A 265 11.05 10.84 -25.50
C PRO A 265 11.45 12.17 -24.84
N GLY A 266 12.34 12.10 -23.85
CA GLY A 266 12.83 13.27 -23.12
C GLY A 266 11.92 13.82 -22.02
N LEU A 267 10.71 13.28 -21.80
CA LEU A 267 9.79 13.75 -20.77
C LEU A 267 10.40 13.70 -19.36
N CYS A 268 11.00 12.57 -18.98
CA CYS A 268 11.64 12.43 -17.66
C CYS A 268 12.79 13.46 -17.46
N GLY A 269 13.57 13.74 -18.50
CA GLY A 269 14.61 14.78 -18.47
C GLY A 269 14.04 16.18 -18.22
N LEU A 270 12.98 16.55 -18.95
CA LEU A 270 12.30 17.84 -18.76
C LEU A 270 11.72 18.00 -17.35
N LEU A 271 11.18 16.91 -16.78
CA LEU A 271 10.67 16.91 -15.42
C LEU A 271 11.80 17.08 -14.40
N ALA A 272 12.92 16.38 -14.56
CA ALA A 272 14.09 16.52 -13.70
C ALA A 272 14.65 17.96 -13.74
N ASP A 273 14.71 18.58 -14.93
CA ASP A 273 15.13 19.97 -15.10
C ASP A 273 14.16 20.95 -14.43
N GLY A 274 12.85 20.70 -14.56
CA GLY A 274 11.81 21.46 -13.89
C GLY A 274 11.92 21.39 -12.37
N LEU A 275 12.13 20.20 -11.81
CA LEU A 275 12.30 19.99 -10.37
C LEU A 275 13.55 20.71 -9.83
N ARG A 276 14.68 20.68 -10.55
CA ARG A 276 15.88 21.45 -10.18
C ARG A 276 15.62 22.95 -10.15
N THR A 277 14.85 23.45 -11.13
CA THR A 277 14.48 24.87 -11.20
C THR A 277 13.62 25.27 -9.99
N LEU A 278 12.66 24.42 -9.61
CA LEU A 278 11.78 24.64 -8.46
C LEU A 278 12.53 24.63 -7.12
N GLY A 279 13.61 23.86 -6.98
CA GLY A 279 14.42 23.74 -5.76
C GLY A 279 15.28 24.97 -5.42
N GLY A 280 15.34 26.01 -6.27
CA GLY A 280 15.98 27.29 -5.91
C GLY A 280 17.04 27.85 -6.87
N GLY A 281 16.86 27.69 -8.19
CA GLY A 281 17.62 28.45 -9.19
C GLY A 281 19.06 27.95 -9.43
N PRO A 282 19.71 28.42 -10.51
CA PRO A 282 20.84 27.75 -11.16
C PRO A 282 21.91 27.42 -10.13
N ALA A 283 22.31 26.15 -10.10
CA ALA A 283 23.56 25.77 -9.48
C ALA A 283 24.60 26.75 -10.00
N HIS A 284 25.24 27.52 -9.13
CA HIS A 284 26.49 28.13 -9.51
C HIS A 284 27.38 26.96 -9.91
N THR A 285 27.51 26.73 -11.21
CA THR A 285 28.68 26.10 -11.82
C THR A 285 29.85 27.03 -11.58
N GLY A 286 30.14 27.33 -10.31
CA GLY A 286 31.44 27.80 -9.92
C GLY A 286 32.37 26.66 -10.32
N PRO A 287 33.47 26.94 -11.03
CA PRO A 287 34.49 25.93 -11.25
C PRO A 287 34.79 25.32 -9.89
N GLU A 288 34.62 24.00 -9.81
CA GLU A 288 35.02 23.17 -8.69
C GLU A 288 36.32 23.78 -8.15
N PRO A 289 36.33 24.38 -6.93
CA PRO A 289 37.51 25.04 -6.44
C PRO A 289 38.55 23.95 -6.38
N ALA A 290 39.51 24.00 -7.31
CA ALA A 290 40.63 23.09 -7.37
C ALA A 290 41.09 22.91 -5.93
N LEU A 291 40.87 21.71 -5.39
CA LEU A 291 41.40 21.32 -4.10
C LEU A 291 42.89 21.53 -4.26
N ARG A 292 43.36 22.70 -3.80
CA ARG A 292 44.78 22.96 -3.63
C ARG A 292 45.21 21.90 -2.66
N SER A 293 45.81 20.86 -3.24
CA SER A 293 46.61 19.87 -2.54
C SER A 293 47.42 20.65 -1.51
N ARG A 294 47.02 20.50 -0.26
CA ARG A 294 47.74 21.06 0.86
C ARG A 294 48.98 20.20 0.92
N ASP A 295 50.11 20.74 0.46
CA ASP A 295 51.41 20.10 0.56
C ASP A 295 51.59 19.60 2.00
N VAL A 296 51.48 18.29 2.18
CA VAL A 296 51.88 17.59 3.39
C VAL A 296 53.40 17.47 3.27
N PRO A 297 54.19 18.03 4.21
CA PRO A 297 55.63 17.89 4.17
C PRO A 297 56.00 16.41 4.35
N GLU A 298 56.70 15.92 3.35
CA GLU A 298 57.35 14.62 3.20
C GLU A 298 58.26 14.34 4.41
N ALA A 299 57.79 13.50 5.33
CA ALA A 299 58.61 12.97 6.41
C ALA A 299 59.28 11.68 5.93
N ALA A 300 60.61 11.71 5.93
CA ALA A 300 61.50 10.66 5.47
C ALA A 300 61.22 9.28 6.10
N GLU A 301 61.04 8.27 5.24
CA GLU A 301 61.14 6.86 5.60
C GLU A 301 62.61 6.40 5.60
N PRO A 302 63.06 5.63 6.60
CA PRO A 302 64.31 4.89 6.52
C PRO A 302 64.11 3.52 5.86
N ALA A 303 65.07 3.18 5.01
CA ALA A 303 65.21 1.89 4.35
C ALA A 303 65.41 0.72 5.33
N GLY A 304 64.77 -0.40 5.03
CA GLY A 304 65.09 -1.74 5.55
C GLY A 304 64.33 -2.77 4.70
N SER A 305 64.97 -3.28 3.66
CA SER A 305 65.62 -4.60 3.64
C SER A 305 64.63 -5.74 3.75
N GLY A 306 64.49 -6.45 2.63
CA GLY A 306 63.46 -7.45 2.41
C GLY A 306 63.74 -8.81 3.03
N GLU A 307 62.67 -9.57 3.12
CA GLU A 307 62.71 -11.00 3.40
C GLU A 307 61.65 -11.67 2.51
N GLN A 308 62.14 -12.47 1.56
CA GLN A 308 61.37 -13.26 0.61
C GLN A 308 60.65 -14.40 1.34
N ALA A 309 59.34 -14.49 1.19
CA ALA A 309 58.55 -15.67 1.57
C ALA A 309 58.18 -16.48 0.30
N PRO A 310 58.27 -17.82 0.34
CA PRO A 310 58.09 -18.68 -0.83
C PRO A 310 56.62 -18.94 -1.17
N ALA A 311 56.37 -19.10 -2.47
CA ALA A 311 55.10 -19.53 -3.04
C ALA A 311 54.76 -20.97 -2.63
N LEU A 312 53.51 -21.17 -2.18
CA LEU A 312 52.89 -22.49 -2.01
C LEU A 312 51.83 -22.72 -3.09
N PRO A 313 51.66 -23.97 -3.57
CA PRO A 313 50.80 -24.32 -4.69
C PRO A 313 49.33 -24.42 -4.29
N ALA A 314 48.48 -24.24 -5.29
CA ALA A 314 47.04 -24.40 -5.24
C ALA A 314 46.63 -25.87 -5.14
N ASP A 315 46.02 -26.26 -4.02
CA ASP A 315 45.21 -27.46 -3.89
C ASP A 315 43.73 -27.05 -3.79
N GLY A 316 42.95 -27.49 -4.78
CA GLY A 316 41.49 -27.37 -4.77
C GLY A 316 40.86 -28.52 -3.97
N PRO A 317 39.74 -28.28 -3.26
CA PRO A 317 39.01 -29.38 -2.64
C PRO A 317 37.99 -29.98 -3.61
N GLU A 318 38.11 -31.30 -3.76
CA GLU A 318 37.18 -32.22 -4.38
C GLU A 318 35.74 -32.08 -3.83
N SER A 319 34.78 -32.21 -4.75
CA SER A 319 33.36 -32.34 -4.42
C SER A 319 33.04 -33.78 -3.97
N PRO A 320 32.30 -33.99 -2.86
CA PRO A 320 31.78 -35.30 -2.52
C PRO A 320 30.52 -35.65 -3.34
N PRO A 321 30.28 -36.93 -3.67
CA PRO A 321 29.09 -37.38 -4.38
C PRO A 321 27.95 -37.74 -3.42
N GLY A 322 26.72 -37.62 -3.91
CA GLY A 322 25.59 -38.46 -3.50
C GLY A 322 24.82 -38.01 -2.26
N ARG A 323 23.68 -37.35 -2.48
CA ARG A 323 22.53 -37.47 -1.58
C ARG A 323 21.25 -37.62 -2.36
N ASP A 324 20.62 -38.76 -2.11
CA ASP A 324 19.34 -39.20 -2.63
C ASP A 324 18.21 -38.18 -2.40
N ALA A 325 17.38 -38.04 -3.43
CA ALA A 325 16.12 -37.32 -3.36
C ALA A 325 15.14 -38.03 -2.40
N PRO A 326 14.46 -37.30 -1.50
CA PRO A 326 13.31 -37.86 -0.80
C PRO A 326 12.14 -38.02 -1.76
N GLN A 327 11.65 -39.26 -1.89
CA GLN A 327 10.42 -39.63 -2.59
C GLN A 327 9.21 -38.88 -2.00
N GLU A 328 8.40 -38.30 -2.88
CA GLU A 328 7.04 -37.86 -2.58
C GLU A 328 6.17 -39.06 -2.14
N PRO A 329 5.44 -38.97 -1.02
CA PRO A 329 4.41 -39.94 -0.69
C PRO A 329 3.16 -39.74 -1.59
N PRO A 330 2.50 -40.82 -2.03
CA PRO A 330 1.36 -40.73 -2.93
C PRO A 330 0.12 -40.15 -2.25
N ALA A 331 -0.61 -39.34 -3.02
CA ALA A 331 -1.88 -38.74 -2.68
C ALA A 331 -2.93 -39.80 -2.26
N ALA A 332 -3.40 -39.71 -1.02
CA ALA A 332 -4.55 -40.46 -0.54
C ALA A 332 -5.85 -39.75 -0.95
N ALA A 333 -6.72 -40.48 -1.64
CA ALA A 333 -8.05 -40.05 -2.03
C ALA A 333 -8.95 -39.72 -0.83
N PRO A 334 -9.88 -38.74 -0.93
CA PRO A 334 -10.80 -38.42 0.14
C PRO A 334 -11.88 -39.51 0.29
N ARG A 335 -11.90 -40.15 1.47
CA ARG A 335 -13.04 -40.96 1.92
C ARG A 335 -14.19 -40.04 2.32
N ARG A 336 -15.29 -40.14 1.59
CA ARG A 336 -16.61 -39.65 2.05
C ARG A 336 -17.00 -40.43 3.29
N VAL A 337 -17.30 -39.72 4.37
CA VAL A 337 -18.00 -40.25 5.53
C VAL A 337 -19.31 -39.49 5.63
N ASP A 338 -20.38 -40.18 5.26
CA ASP A 338 -21.75 -39.81 5.60
C ASP A 338 -21.96 -40.06 7.10
N ALA A 339 -22.37 -39.04 7.83
CA ALA A 339 -22.87 -39.18 9.20
C ALA A 339 -23.88 -38.07 9.51
N ALA A 340 -25.12 -38.30 9.07
CA ALA A 340 -26.29 -37.64 9.62
C ALA A 340 -26.56 -38.25 11.00
N GLY A 341 -26.37 -37.45 12.05
CA GLY A 341 -26.60 -37.84 13.44
C GLY A 341 -27.23 -36.68 14.20
N THR A 342 -28.55 -36.60 14.13
CA THR A 342 -29.42 -35.71 14.89
C THR A 342 -29.36 -36.07 16.38
N ALA A 343 -29.04 -35.12 17.25
CA ALA A 343 -29.20 -35.26 18.70
C ALA A 343 -29.37 -33.87 19.38
N PRO A 344 -30.01 -33.81 20.56
CA PRO A 344 -30.97 -32.75 20.91
C PRO A 344 -30.39 -31.61 21.75
N ALA A 345 -31.13 -30.49 21.77
CA ALA A 345 -30.92 -29.33 22.62
C ALA A 345 -31.14 -29.67 24.11
N PRO A 346 -30.36 -29.06 25.03
CA PRO A 346 -30.74 -28.94 26.42
C PRO A 346 -31.10 -27.50 26.79
N ASP A 347 -32.01 -27.44 27.77
CA ASP A 347 -32.73 -26.30 28.30
C ASP A 347 -31.85 -25.20 28.91
N ALA A 348 -32.36 -23.97 28.80
CA ALA A 348 -31.89 -22.80 29.53
C ALA A 348 -32.46 -22.77 30.96
N PRO A 349 -31.68 -22.29 31.95
CA PRO A 349 -32.24 -21.67 33.12
C PRO A 349 -31.88 -20.17 33.22
N ALA A 350 -32.77 -19.49 33.91
CA ALA A 350 -32.92 -18.05 34.00
C ALA A 350 -31.98 -17.35 35.00
N ALA A 351 -31.77 -16.08 34.72
CA ALA A 351 -31.72 -14.91 35.61
C ALA A 351 -31.24 -15.07 37.07
N GLY A 352 -30.15 -14.36 37.39
CA GLY A 352 -29.82 -13.83 38.71
C GLY A 352 -28.89 -12.62 38.56
N GLY A 353 -29.37 -11.43 38.95
CA GLY A 353 -28.58 -10.19 38.96
C GLY A 353 -27.74 -10.03 40.22
N PRO A 354 -27.49 -8.79 40.65
CA PRO A 354 -26.32 -7.97 40.28
C PRO A 354 -25.39 -7.77 41.48
N ASP A 355 -24.08 -7.57 41.26
CA ASP A 355 -23.25 -7.02 42.33
C ASP A 355 -22.13 -6.08 41.86
N ALA A 356 -21.90 -5.11 42.75
CA ALA A 356 -21.20 -3.84 42.60
C ALA A 356 -19.74 -3.94 42.13
N GLN A 357 -19.39 -3.16 41.10
CA GLN A 357 -18.00 -2.75 40.85
C GLN A 357 -17.81 -1.29 41.27
N GLY A 358 -16.93 -1.09 42.26
CA GLY A 358 -16.50 0.22 42.73
C GLY A 358 -15.60 0.93 41.72
N PRO A 359 -15.58 2.28 41.69
CA PRO A 359 -14.84 3.03 40.69
C PRO A 359 -13.33 2.98 40.97
N VAL A 360 -12.57 2.46 40.00
CA VAL A 360 -11.11 2.58 39.94
C VAL A 360 -10.75 4.03 39.64
N ARG A 361 -10.09 4.68 40.61
CA ARG A 361 -9.66 6.08 40.55
C ARG A 361 -8.25 6.13 39.97
N VAL A 362 -8.12 6.48 38.70
CA VAL A 362 -6.83 6.69 38.02
C VAL A 362 -6.29 8.10 38.34
N PRO A 363 -4.99 8.27 38.67
CA PRO A 363 -4.40 9.60 38.91
C PRO A 363 -4.41 10.43 37.63
N ARG A 364 -4.94 11.65 37.74
CA ARG A 364 -5.06 12.65 36.68
C ARG A 364 -3.68 13.27 36.41
N GLN A 365 -3.10 12.99 35.24
CA GLN A 365 -1.85 13.59 34.80
C GLN A 365 -2.18 14.84 33.97
N GLU A 366 -1.87 16.02 34.51
CA GLU A 366 -2.03 17.31 33.83
C GLU A 366 -0.90 17.51 32.81
N GLY A 367 -1.14 17.06 31.57
CA GLY A 367 -0.37 17.41 30.38
C GLY A 367 -1.32 18.01 29.34
N ALA A 368 -0.93 19.13 28.73
CA ALA A 368 -1.73 19.85 27.75
C ALA A 368 -2.35 18.90 26.70
N PRO A 369 -3.65 19.04 26.38
CA PRO A 369 -4.32 18.12 25.47
C PRO A 369 -3.69 18.26 24.08
N ALA A 370 -2.94 17.24 23.68
CA ALA A 370 -2.67 17.01 22.28
C ALA A 370 -4.04 16.97 21.59
N GLN A 371 -4.27 17.89 20.66
CA GLN A 371 -5.49 17.91 19.86
C GLN A 371 -5.74 16.50 19.34
N GLU A 372 -6.84 15.88 19.80
CA GLU A 372 -7.31 14.63 19.24
C GLU A 372 -7.49 14.87 17.73
N PRO A 373 -6.81 14.11 16.87
CA PRO A 373 -7.02 14.22 15.43
C PRO A 373 -8.50 13.99 15.18
N ALA A 374 -9.14 14.95 14.49
CA ALA A 374 -10.54 14.84 14.09
C ALA A 374 -10.75 13.44 13.51
N ALA A 375 -11.74 12.71 14.02
CA ALA A 375 -12.07 11.37 13.55
C ALA A 375 -12.06 11.40 12.02
N ASP A 376 -11.19 10.58 11.41
CA ASP A 376 -11.07 10.50 9.96
C ASP A 376 -12.50 10.39 9.38
N PRO A 377 -12.86 11.13 8.32
CA PRO A 377 -14.14 10.91 7.66
C PRO A 377 -14.10 9.51 7.05
N VAL A 378 -14.43 8.49 7.85
CA VAL A 378 -14.28 7.07 7.54
C VAL A 378 -15.12 6.64 6.34
N GLY A 379 -16.05 7.49 5.88
CA GLY A 379 -16.85 7.23 4.70
C GLY A 379 -16.27 7.89 3.45
N GLY A 380 -15.89 7.09 2.46
CA GLY A 380 -15.65 7.56 1.09
C GLY A 380 -16.80 8.42 0.53
N ALA A 381 -16.52 9.16 -0.53
CA ALA A 381 -17.47 10.08 -1.14
C ALA A 381 -18.60 9.31 -1.85
N ALA A 382 -19.85 9.65 -1.55
CA ALA A 382 -21.01 9.00 -2.14
C ALA A 382 -21.17 9.37 -3.62
N THR A 383 -21.57 8.40 -4.44
CA THR A 383 -21.87 8.57 -5.87
C THR A 383 -22.97 7.60 -6.29
N GLY A 384 -23.72 7.96 -7.33
CA GLY A 384 -24.66 7.05 -8.01
C GLY A 384 -24.00 6.15 -9.06
N TRP A 385 -22.68 6.24 -9.19
CA TRP A 385 -21.90 5.64 -10.29
C TRP A 385 -20.67 4.87 -9.81
N ALA A 386 -20.74 4.26 -8.62
CA ALA A 386 -19.61 3.50 -8.06
C ALA A 386 -19.16 2.35 -8.98
N GLY A 387 -20.11 1.75 -9.72
CA GLY A 387 -19.83 0.71 -10.71
C GLY A 387 -19.03 1.19 -11.93
N LEU A 388 -18.81 2.50 -12.12
CA LEU A 388 -17.99 3.02 -13.23
C LEU A 388 -16.58 2.43 -13.21
N LEU A 389 -16.04 2.13 -12.02
CA LEU A 389 -14.71 1.52 -11.91
C LEU A 389 -14.65 0.11 -12.49
N PHE A 390 -15.77 -0.61 -12.58
CA PHE A 390 -15.83 -1.94 -13.22
C PHE A 390 -15.38 -1.90 -14.69
N LEU A 391 -15.48 -0.74 -15.34
CA LEU A 391 -15.04 -0.55 -16.72
C LEU A 391 -13.52 -0.68 -16.87
N LEU A 392 -12.73 -0.54 -15.80
CA LEU A 392 -11.27 -0.73 -15.84
C LEU A 392 -10.89 -2.11 -16.37
N ALA A 393 -11.70 -3.12 -16.08
CA ALA A 393 -11.47 -4.47 -16.57
C ALA A 393 -11.56 -4.55 -18.11
N ALA A 394 -12.41 -3.74 -18.74
CA ALA A 394 -12.52 -3.62 -20.21
C ALA A 394 -11.49 -2.64 -20.82
N ALA A 395 -11.00 -1.66 -20.05
CA ALA A 395 -10.04 -0.67 -20.53
C ALA A 395 -8.75 -1.31 -21.07
N ALA A 396 -8.25 -2.32 -20.35
CA ALA A 396 -7.03 -3.03 -20.73
C ALA A 396 -7.17 -3.76 -22.08
N GLU A 397 -8.35 -4.33 -22.38
CA GLU A 397 -8.59 -5.03 -23.64
C GLU A 397 -8.59 -4.10 -24.85
N THR A 398 -9.01 -2.86 -24.65
CA THR A 398 -9.01 -1.85 -25.72
C THR A 398 -7.64 -1.23 -25.98
N GLY A 399 -6.61 -1.61 -25.20
CA GLY A 399 -5.32 -0.96 -25.21
C GLY A 399 -5.42 0.52 -24.88
N LEU A 400 -6.40 0.92 -24.04
CA LEU A 400 -6.71 2.34 -23.81
C LEU A 400 -5.48 3.17 -23.40
N PRO A 401 -4.62 2.72 -22.46
CA PRO A 401 -3.44 3.51 -22.09
C PRO A 401 -2.52 3.75 -23.28
N ASP A 402 -2.29 2.73 -24.11
CA ASP A 402 -1.44 2.81 -25.29
C ASP A 402 -2.00 3.79 -26.32
N ARG A 403 -3.29 3.67 -26.61
CA ARG A 403 -3.98 4.54 -27.56
C ARG A 403 -3.98 6.00 -27.13
N VAL A 404 -4.13 6.27 -25.84
CA VAL A 404 -4.05 7.65 -25.32
C VAL A 404 -2.64 8.23 -25.52
N LEU A 405 -1.60 7.43 -25.32
CA LEU A 405 -0.22 7.86 -25.53
C LEU A 405 0.10 8.09 -27.01
N ASP A 406 -0.42 7.22 -27.88
CA ASP A 406 -0.17 7.24 -29.33
C ASP A 406 -1.04 8.27 -30.08
N GLU A 407 -2.10 8.82 -29.47
CA GLU A 407 -3.01 9.80 -30.07
C GLU A 407 -2.40 11.23 -30.09
N PRO A 408 -2.08 11.79 -31.28
CA PRO A 408 -1.43 13.09 -31.37
C PRO A 408 -2.27 14.25 -30.81
N ALA A 409 -3.60 14.20 -30.95
CA ALA A 409 -4.48 15.24 -30.43
C ALA A 409 -4.41 15.35 -28.90
N LEU A 410 -4.10 14.24 -28.23
CA LEU A 410 -4.03 14.15 -26.76
C LEU A 410 -2.60 14.28 -26.24
N ALA A 411 -1.60 14.51 -27.09
CA ALA A 411 -0.19 14.47 -26.74
C ALA A 411 0.25 15.42 -25.61
N ALA A 412 -0.47 16.53 -25.45
CA ALA A 412 -0.19 17.55 -24.44
C ALA A 412 -1.02 17.36 -23.15
N ARG A 413 -1.90 16.36 -23.08
CA ARG A 413 -2.80 16.12 -21.94
C ARG A 413 -2.28 14.98 -21.07
N PRO A 414 -2.31 15.13 -19.73
CA PRO A 414 -1.96 14.03 -18.83
C PRO A 414 -3.05 12.96 -18.86
N LEU A 415 -2.69 11.69 -18.66
CA LEU A 415 -3.64 10.58 -18.70
C LEU A 415 -4.86 10.76 -17.77
N PRO A 416 -4.72 11.23 -16.50
CA PRO A 416 -5.88 11.54 -15.66
C PRO A 416 -6.89 12.50 -16.30
N TRP A 417 -6.43 13.46 -17.11
CA TRP A 417 -7.34 14.37 -17.82
C TRP A 417 -8.13 13.63 -18.90
N VAL A 418 -7.46 12.77 -19.66
CA VAL A 418 -8.11 12.00 -20.73
C VAL A 418 -9.11 11.02 -20.14
N LEU A 419 -8.74 10.29 -19.09
CA LEU A 419 -9.64 9.36 -18.40
C LEU A 419 -10.87 10.04 -17.81
N HIS A 420 -10.70 11.22 -17.22
CA HIS A 420 -11.82 12.01 -16.70
C HIS A 420 -12.75 12.50 -17.81
N ALA A 421 -12.20 12.98 -18.92
CA ALA A 421 -12.99 13.40 -20.08
C ALA A 421 -13.75 12.20 -20.68
N THR A 422 -13.10 11.05 -20.83
CA THR A 422 -13.70 9.80 -21.31
C THR A 422 -14.78 9.29 -20.37
N ALA A 423 -14.55 9.32 -19.04
CA ALA A 423 -15.55 8.97 -18.03
C ALA A 423 -16.84 9.78 -18.21
N ARG A 424 -16.70 11.08 -18.45
CA ARG A 424 -17.83 11.98 -18.67
C ARG A 424 -18.53 11.73 -19.99
N ALA A 425 -17.80 11.47 -21.07
CA ALA A 425 -18.37 11.09 -22.36
C ALA A 425 -19.15 9.76 -22.27
N LEU A 426 -18.68 8.81 -21.46
CA LEU A 426 -19.32 7.51 -21.24
C LEU A 426 -20.65 7.58 -20.47
N SER A 427 -20.81 8.55 -19.56
CA SER A 427 -21.86 8.49 -18.52
C SER A 427 -22.63 9.78 -18.28
N GLY A 428 -22.20 10.91 -18.85
CA GLY A 428 -22.81 12.21 -18.61
C GLY A 428 -22.61 12.76 -17.18
N LEU A 429 -21.65 12.22 -16.43
CA LEU A 429 -21.36 12.60 -15.05
C LEU A 429 -21.03 14.08 -14.86
N ALA A 430 -21.37 14.59 -13.66
CA ALA A 430 -20.90 15.89 -13.19
C ALA A 430 -19.36 15.88 -13.12
N PRO A 431 -18.68 17.00 -13.44
CA PRO A 431 -17.21 17.05 -13.45
C PRO A 431 -16.57 16.65 -12.11
N ALA A 432 -17.21 16.95 -10.99
CA ALA A 432 -16.71 16.65 -9.65
C ALA A 432 -17.25 15.32 -9.06
N ASP A 433 -17.89 14.48 -9.86
CA ASP A 433 -18.39 13.19 -9.35
C ASP A 433 -17.22 12.30 -8.88
N PRO A 434 -17.30 11.71 -7.66
CA PRO A 434 -16.24 10.87 -7.13
C PRO A 434 -15.83 9.71 -8.04
N ALA A 435 -16.76 9.12 -8.79
CA ALA A 435 -16.47 8.00 -9.69
C ALA A 435 -15.64 8.44 -10.89
N ALA A 436 -15.97 9.60 -11.48
CA ALA A 436 -15.20 10.15 -12.59
C ALA A 436 -13.77 10.53 -12.16
N LEU A 437 -13.61 11.09 -10.96
CA LEU A 437 -12.29 11.43 -10.41
C LEU A 437 -11.48 10.17 -10.08
N ALA A 438 -12.09 9.17 -9.47
CA ALA A 438 -11.41 7.91 -9.15
C ALA A 438 -11.04 7.11 -10.40
N LEU A 439 -11.87 7.07 -11.45
CA LEU A 439 -11.51 6.44 -12.73
C LEU A 439 -10.25 7.10 -13.34
N ALA A 440 -10.06 8.39 -13.09
CA ALA A 440 -8.87 9.14 -13.48
C ALA A 440 -7.66 8.97 -12.52
N GLY A 441 -7.76 8.11 -11.50
CA GLY A 441 -6.70 7.90 -10.51
C GLY A 441 -6.59 9.02 -9.47
N LEU A 442 -7.62 9.87 -9.31
CA LEU A 442 -7.55 11.08 -8.49
C LEU A 442 -8.48 11.01 -7.27
N GLY A 443 -7.92 11.35 -6.12
CA GLY A 443 -8.69 11.71 -4.93
C GLY A 443 -9.18 13.16 -4.96
N PRO A 444 -10.17 13.53 -4.11
CA PRO A 444 -10.74 14.88 -4.07
C PRO A 444 -9.69 15.99 -3.89
N GLY A 445 -8.67 15.76 -3.06
CA GLY A 445 -7.60 16.73 -2.80
C GLY A 445 -6.72 17.03 -4.01
N ARG A 446 -6.61 16.10 -4.98
CA ARG A 446 -5.79 16.24 -6.20
C ARG A 446 -6.61 16.70 -7.41
N ALA A 447 -7.94 16.61 -7.35
CA ALA A 447 -8.83 16.95 -8.45
C ALA A 447 -8.83 18.44 -8.84
N ALA A 448 -8.44 19.35 -7.93
CA ALA A 448 -8.53 20.80 -8.16
C ALA A 448 -7.69 21.29 -9.36
N GLY A 449 -6.57 20.65 -9.67
CA GLY A 449 -5.76 20.97 -10.85
C GLY A 449 -6.48 20.55 -12.14
N LEU A 450 -7.00 19.32 -12.15
CA LEU A 450 -7.75 18.76 -13.26
C LEU A 450 -9.02 19.57 -13.57
N LEU A 451 -9.81 19.90 -12.55
CA LEU A 451 -11.08 20.63 -12.70
C LEU A 451 -10.91 22.07 -13.20
N ARG A 452 -9.72 22.65 -13.04
CA ARG A 452 -9.36 23.98 -13.57
C ARG A 452 -8.66 23.91 -14.94
N ALA A 453 -8.38 22.71 -15.45
CA ALA A 453 -7.73 22.55 -16.74
C ALA A 453 -8.61 23.15 -17.86
N ALA A 454 -7.96 23.65 -18.90
CA ALA A 454 -8.67 24.14 -20.08
C ALA A 454 -9.58 23.03 -20.67
N PRO A 455 -10.77 23.38 -21.16
CA PRO A 455 -11.65 22.41 -21.81
C PRO A 455 -10.97 21.75 -23.02
N ALA A 456 -11.54 20.63 -23.47
CA ALA A 456 -11.09 19.97 -24.68
C ALA A 456 -11.27 20.91 -25.89
N THR A 457 -10.24 21.00 -26.71
CA THR A 457 -10.36 21.54 -28.07
C THR A 457 -11.20 20.59 -28.93
N PRO A 458 -11.74 21.02 -30.08
CA PRO A 458 -12.54 20.13 -30.93
C PRO A 458 -11.83 18.83 -31.36
N PRO A 459 -10.53 18.84 -31.74
CA PRO A 459 -9.80 17.60 -32.03
C PRO A 459 -9.62 16.70 -30.81
N GLU A 460 -9.32 17.27 -29.64
CA GLU A 460 -9.21 16.52 -28.38
C GLU A 460 -10.55 15.88 -28.01
N GLN A 461 -11.67 16.60 -28.17
CA GLN A 461 -13.01 16.07 -27.88
C GLN A 461 -13.35 14.92 -28.82
N ALA A 462 -13.08 15.05 -30.12
CA ALA A 462 -13.30 13.97 -31.08
C ALA A 462 -12.49 12.70 -30.74
N ALA A 463 -11.24 12.87 -30.28
CA ALA A 463 -10.41 11.76 -29.82
C ALA A 463 -10.97 11.11 -28.54
N VAL A 464 -11.42 11.91 -27.57
CA VAL A 464 -12.09 11.42 -26.34
C VAL A 464 -13.38 10.65 -26.67
N ASP A 465 -14.21 11.18 -27.57
CA ASP A 465 -15.46 10.53 -27.98
C ASP A 465 -15.21 9.19 -28.67
N ALA A 466 -14.15 9.10 -29.51
CA ALA A 466 -13.74 7.85 -30.13
C ALA A 466 -13.27 6.82 -29.08
N LEU A 467 -12.45 7.23 -28.10
CA LEU A 467 -12.03 6.36 -26.99
C LEU A 467 -13.22 5.87 -26.17
N ALA A 468 -14.17 6.76 -25.85
CA ALA A 468 -15.38 6.42 -25.11
C ALA A 468 -16.25 5.40 -25.89
N ALA A 469 -16.47 5.63 -27.18
CA ALA A 469 -17.25 4.72 -28.01
C ALA A 469 -16.62 3.32 -28.08
N ASP A 470 -15.29 3.24 -28.17
CA ASP A 470 -14.57 1.98 -28.24
C ASP A 470 -14.61 1.22 -26.92
N TRP A 471 -14.44 1.94 -25.80
CA TRP A 471 -14.55 1.36 -24.45
C TRP A 471 -15.98 0.88 -24.16
N ALA A 472 -17.00 1.62 -24.61
CA ALA A 472 -18.39 1.21 -24.53
C ALA A 472 -18.64 -0.09 -25.30
N ARG A 473 -18.11 -0.22 -26.53
CA ARG A 473 -18.22 -1.45 -27.34
C ARG A 473 -17.52 -2.65 -26.68
N ALA A 474 -16.33 -2.46 -26.11
CA ALA A 474 -15.66 -3.53 -25.38
C ALA A 474 -16.45 -3.98 -24.13
N THR A 475 -17.03 -3.03 -23.41
CA THR A 475 -17.90 -3.32 -22.25
C THR A 475 -19.14 -4.12 -22.68
N ALA A 476 -19.82 -3.69 -23.75
CA ALA A 476 -20.97 -4.39 -24.31
C ALA A 476 -20.63 -5.82 -24.78
N ALA A 477 -19.48 -5.99 -25.43
CA ALA A 477 -19.00 -7.29 -25.88
C ALA A 477 -18.77 -8.26 -24.70
N ARG A 478 -18.26 -7.77 -23.57
CA ARG A 478 -18.05 -8.59 -22.36
C ARG A 478 -19.33 -9.05 -21.67
N LEU A 479 -20.38 -8.22 -21.68
CA LEU A 479 -21.67 -8.62 -21.12
C LEU A 479 -22.36 -9.71 -21.94
N GLY A 480 -21.98 -9.85 -23.22
CA GLY A 480 -22.21 -11.03 -24.04
C GLY A 480 -23.66 -11.53 -24.05
N ASP A 481 -24.57 -10.84 -24.74
CA ASP A 481 -25.94 -11.35 -24.96
C ASP A 481 -26.69 -10.68 -26.15
N GLY A 482 -25.99 -9.97 -27.04
CA GLY A 482 -26.61 -9.24 -28.15
C GLY A 482 -27.51 -8.06 -27.75
N GLN A 483 -28.03 -8.05 -26.52
CA GLN A 483 -28.90 -7.01 -25.94
C GLN A 483 -28.31 -5.60 -26.07
N TYR A 484 -26.98 -5.48 -25.99
CA TYR A 484 -26.28 -4.19 -26.06
C TYR A 484 -25.47 -4.01 -27.35
N ALA A 485 -25.67 -4.87 -28.37
CA ALA A 485 -24.93 -4.75 -29.62
C ALA A 485 -25.22 -3.42 -30.34
N ASP A 486 -26.49 -3.00 -30.32
CA ASP A 486 -26.96 -1.76 -30.95
C ASP A 486 -26.91 -0.54 -30.01
N ASP A 487 -26.68 -0.75 -28.71
CA ASP A 487 -26.53 0.31 -27.70
C ASP A 487 -25.37 0.05 -26.72
N PRO A 488 -24.12 0.28 -27.15
CA PRO A 488 -22.95 0.10 -26.29
C PRO A 488 -22.92 1.03 -25.06
N PHE A 489 -23.48 2.24 -25.17
CA PHE A 489 -23.54 3.17 -24.04
C PHE A 489 -24.60 2.73 -23.01
N GLY A 490 -25.67 2.07 -23.45
CA GLY A 490 -26.62 1.38 -22.58
C GLY A 490 -25.97 0.30 -21.72
N ALA A 491 -25.04 -0.49 -22.27
CA ALA A 491 -24.24 -1.45 -21.50
C ALA A 491 -23.42 -0.76 -20.41
N VAL A 492 -22.76 0.35 -20.76
CA VAL A 492 -21.99 1.14 -19.81
C VAL A 492 -22.88 1.67 -18.69
N ALA A 493 -24.05 2.22 -19.00
CA ALA A 493 -24.98 2.70 -17.99
C ALA A 493 -25.48 1.57 -17.07
N ALA A 494 -25.78 0.39 -17.63
CA ALA A 494 -26.20 -0.79 -16.89
C ALA A 494 -25.12 -1.33 -15.93
N VAL A 495 -23.84 -1.18 -16.28
CA VAL A 495 -22.68 -1.58 -15.43
C VAL A 495 -22.27 -0.46 -14.46
N ALA A 496 -22.31 0.79 -14.87
CA ALA A 496 -21.72 1.88 -14.11
C ALA A 496 -22.66 2.46 -13.04
N ARG A 497 -23.97 2.50 -13.31
CA ARG A 497 -24.96 3.19 -12.46
C ARG A 497 -25.34 2.36 -11.22
N ARG A 498 -24.41 2.29 -10.26
CA ARG A 498 -24.58 1.66 -8.95
C ARG A 498 -24.33 2.67 -7.84
N PRO A 499 -25.26 2.85 -6.89
CA PRO A 499 -25.00 3.70 -5.74
C PRO A 499 -23.89 3.09 -4.89
N GLY A 500 -23.02 3.93 -4.33
CA GLY A 500 -21.94 3.46 -3.48
C GLY A 500 -21.11 4.60 -2.93
N ARG A 501 -19.98 4.24 -2.31
CA ARG A 501 -18.98 5.18 -1.81
C ARG A 501 -17.63 4.88 -2.43
N ILE A 502 -16.88 5.93 -2.72
CA ILE A 502 -15.53 5.80 -3.27
C ILE A 502 -14.52 6.49 -2.35
N THR A 503 -13.53 5.73 -1.94
CA THR A 503 -12.32 6.23 -1.27
C THR A 503 -11.20 6.22 -2.28
N ALA A 504 -10.72 7.38 -2.68
CA ALA A 504 -9.61 7.53 -3.61
C ALA A 504 -8.49 8.34 -2.96
N GLU A 505 -7.34 7.68 -2.78
CA GLU A 505 -6.12 8.20 -2.17
C GLU A 505 -4.94 7.93 -3.11
N THR A 506 -3.77 8.53 -2.83
CA THR A 506 -2.56 8.26 -3.61
C THR A 506 -2.20 6.77 -3.52
N GLY A 507 -2.26 6.08 -4.65
CA GLY A 507 -1.95 4.64 -4.76
C GLY A 507 -3.08 3.68 -4.40
N TRP A 508 -4.26 4.17 -4.01
CA TRP A 508 -5.36 3.31 -3.53
C TRP A 508 -6.72 3.86 -3.92
N ILE A 509 -7.57 2.98 -4.47
CA ILE A 509 -8.97 3.25 -4.77
C ILE A 509 -9.80 2.08 -4.27
N GLU A 510 -10.79 2.38 -3.43
CA GLU A 510 -11.79 1.42 -2.98
C GLU A 510 -13.19 1.91 -3.31
N ALA A 511 -13.99 1.07 -3.97
CA ALA A 511 -15.43 1.28 -4.11
C ALA A 511 -16.19 0.35 -3.17
N GLU A 512 -17.01 0.94 -2.31
CA GLU A 512 -17.95 0.25 -1.44
C GLU A 512 -19.33 0.26 -2.09
N LEU A 513 -19.88 -0.92 -2.34
CA LEU A 513 -21.17 -1.16 -2.97
C LEU A 513 -22.06 -1.99 -2.03
N ALA A 514 -23.38 -1.89 -2.16
CA ALA A 514 -24.28 -2.75 -1.39
C ALA A 514 -24.24 -4.18 -1.95
N VAL A 515 -24.28 -5.21 -1.09
CA VAL A 515 -24.39 -6.62 -1.54
C VAL A 515 -25.59 -6.82 -2.47
N ALA A 516 -26.70 -6.11 -2.23
CA ALA A 516 -27.91 -6.18 -3.04
C ALA A 516 -27.74 -5.69 -4.49
N ASP A 517 -26.69 -4.89 -4.78
CA ASP A 517 -26.38 -4.38 -6.12
C ASP A 517 -25.49 -5.33 -6.94
N THR A 518 -25.23 -6.55 -6.41
CA THR A 518 -24.49 -7.59 -7.14
C THR A 518 -25.32 -8.07 -8.33
N ASP A 519 -24.74 -7.99 -9.52
CA ASP A 519 -25.36 -8.42 -10.77
C ASP A 519 -24.63 -9.65 -11.33
N LEU A 520 -25.35 -10.76 -11.50
CA LEU A 520 -24.79 -12.01 -11.98
C LEU A 520 -24.24 -11.91 -13.42
N ALA A 521 -24.79 -11.04 -14.27
CA ALA A 521 -24.27 -10.82 -15.61
C ALA A 521 -22.91 -10.09 -15.55
N VAL A 522 -22.81 -9.04 -14.73
CA VAL A 522 -21.56 -8.31 -14.48
C VAL A 522 -20.49 -9.22 -13.86
N ARG A 523 -20.87 -10.04 -12.88
CA ARG A 523 -19.99 -11.02 -12.25
C ARG A 523 -19.53 -12.10 -13.23
N ARG A 524 -20.42 -12.63 -14.06
CA ARG A 524 -20.07 -13.63 -15.09
C ARG A 524 -19.12 -13.05 -16.14
N ALA A 525 -19.29 -11.77 -16.48
CA ALA A 525 -18.39 -11.02 -17.34
C ALA A 525 -17.05 -10.66 -16.66
N GLY A 526 -16.88 -10.95 -15.37
CA GLY A 526 -15.66 -10.65 -14.60
C GLY A 526 -15.39 -9.15 -14.41
N LEU A 527 -16.38 -8.28 -14.61
CA LEU A 527 -16.22 -6.83 -14.56
C LEU A 527 -16.10 -6.30 -13.12
N ASP A 528 -16.69 -7.00 -12.14
CA ASP A 528 -16.69 -6.64 -10.72
C ASP A 528 -15.67 -7.44 -9.87
N LEU A 529 -14.66 -8.03 -10.53
CA LEU A 529 -13.54 -8.65 -9.85
C LEU A 529 -12.50 -7.58 -9.48
N ASP A 530 -11.93 -7.68 -8.28
CA ASP A 530 -10.87 -6.79 -7.83
C ASP A 530 -9.72 -6.75 -8.86
N PRO A 531 -9.45 -5.59 -9.51
CA PRO A 531 -8.34 -5.50 -10.46
C PRO A 531 -6.98 -5.64 -9.77
N GLY A 532 -6.91 -5.37 -8.47
CA GLY A 532 -5.65 -5.30 -7.75
C GLY A 532 -4.82 -4.12 -8.26
N TRP A 533 -3.54 -4.35 -8.55
CA TRP A 533 -2.65 -3.30 -9.07
C TRP A 533 -2.93 -2.98 -10.54
N VAL A 534 -3.31 -1.73 -10.83
CA VAL A 534 -3.50 -1.22 -12.18
C VAL A 534 -2.30 -0.33 -12.54
N GLY A 535 -1.26 -0.94 -13.13
CA GLY A 535 0.05 -0.28 -13.33
C GLY A 535 0.00 1.05 -14.08
N TRP A 536 -0.79 1.14 -15.15
CA TRP A 536 -0.95 2.37 -15.93
C TRP A 536 -1.73 3.48 -15.21
N LEU A 537 -2.45 3.16 -14.13
CA LEU A 537 -3.03 4.14 -13.20
C LEU A 537 -2.15 4.41 -11.98
N GLY A 538 -1.17 3.56 -11.69
CA GLY A 538 -0.34 3.67 -10.50
C GLY A 538 -1.11 3.49 -9.19
N VAL A 539 -2.24 2.76 -9.21
CA VAL A 539 -3.10 2.55 -8.03
C VAL A 539 -3.54 1.10 -7.88
N VAL A 540 -3.78 0.70 -6.64
CA VAL A 540 -4.57 -0.51 -6.35
C VAL A 540 -6.05 -0.16 -6.42
N VAL A 541 -6.84 -0.98 -7.10
CA VAL A 541 -8.29 -0.87 -7.14
C VAL A 541 -8.90 -2.07 -6.45
N ARG A 542 -9.86 -1.80 -5.55
CA ARG A 542 -10.60 -2.82 -4.80
C ARG A 542 -12.10 -2.52 -4.80
N TYR A 543 -12.90 -3.57 -4.89
CA TYR A 543 -14.35 -3.52 -4.74
C TYR A 543 -14.74 -4.23 -3.45
N ARG A 544 -15.54 -3.56 -2.63
CA ARG A 544 -16.04 -4.07 -1.36
C ARG A 544 -17.56 -4.08 -1.41
N TYR A 545 -18.14 -5.25 -1.15
CA TYR A 545 -19.58 -5.40 -0.99
C TYR A 545 -19.91 -5.46 0.50
N VAL A 546 -20.71 -4.49 0.98
CA VAL A 546 -21.07 -4.33 2.40
C VAL A 546 -22.55 -4.51 2.67
#